data_AF-A0A316HIG9-F1
#
_entry.id   AF-A0A316HIG9-F1
#
_cell.length_a   1.000
_cell.length_b   1.000
_cell.length_c   1.000
_cell.angle_alpha   90.00
_cell.angle_beta   90.00
_cell.angle_gamma   90.00
#
_symmetry.space_group_name_H-M   'P 1'
#
loop_
_entity.id
_entity.type
_entity.pdbx_description
1 polymer ?
#
loop_
_entity_poly.entity_id
_entity_poly.type
_entity_poly.pdbx_seq_one_letter_code
_entity_poly.pdbx_strand_id
1 'polypeptide(L)'
;MNFITKENLQQLLEKTSNALLSMARDHCWNKISDNSLYIISEDSDTELNSFARNKIRKLVNDKKTPQQLSALMPRLNDVYSDTYEFNLYIYKAKRDKTIIEITYRIKRYYGYDAEYKEMIKNSPPLLHCKVPIPYYAHIMQGKNKQFNINWELYPIDHVLRLFWHRLKYKFHRFF
;
A
#
# COMPACT_ATOMS: atom_id res chain seq x y z
N MET A 1 1.44 24.87 0.04
CA MET A 1 1.73 23.42 0.07
C MET A 1 3.22 23.25 0.23
N ASN A 2 3.69 22.48 1.22
CA ASN A 2 5.12 22.17 1.32
C ASN A 2 5.44 21.12 0.27
N PHE A 3 6.22 21.49 -0.73
CA PHE A 3 6.71 20.55 -1.74
C PHE A 3 7.66 19.55 -1.09
N ILE A 4 7.66 18.33 -1.62
CA ILE A 4 8.59 17.29 -1.19
C ILE A 4 9.97 17.65 -1.75
N THR A 5 10.99 17.53 -0.91
CA THR A 5 12.41 17.65 -1.27
C THR A 5 13.18 16.46 -0.67
N LYS A 6 14.42 16.22 -1.11
CA LYS A 6 15.25 15.14 -0.53
C LYS A 6 15.48 15.36 0.97
N GLU A 7 15.65 16.61 1.38
CA GLU A 7 15.95 17.04 2.74
C GLU A 7 14.77 16.81 3.68
N ASN A 8 13.53 16.98 3.19
CA ASN A 8 12.33 16.82 4.00
C ASN A 8 11.64 15.45 3.81
N LEU A 9 12.12 14.61 2.89
CA LEU A 9 11.48 13.34 2.51
C LEU A 9 11.26 12.44 3.73
N GLN A 10 12.27 12.26 4.58
CA GLN A 10 12.15 11.39 5.75
C GLN A 10 11.02 11.86 6.68
N GLN A 11 11.01 13.15 7.03
CA GLN A 11 10.00 13.73 7.92
C GLN A 11 8.59 13.60 7.32
N LEU A 12 8.45 13.78 6.00
CA LEU A 12 7.18 13.63 5.31
C LEU A 12 6.72 12.17 5.25
N LEU A 13 7.64 11.22 5.09
CA LEU A 13 7.35 9.78 5.16
C LEU A 13 6.89 9.37 6.56
N GLU A 14 7.52 9.90 7.61
CA GLU A 14 7.12 9.65 9.02
C GLU A 14 5.71 10.22 9.28
N LYS A 15 5.46 11.47 8.88
CA LYS A 15 4.14 12.09 9.01
C LYS A 15 3.06 11.31 8.25
N THR A 16 3.36 10.90 7.03
CA THR A 16 2.44 10.11 6.19
C THR A 16 2.21 8.72 6.77
N SER A 17 3.25 8.10 7.34
CA SER A 17 3.14 6.82 8.06
C SER A 17 2.20 6.93 9.26
N ASN A 18 2.33 8.00 10.07
CA ASN A 18 1.43 8.23 11.20
C ASN A 18 -0.02 8.42 10.75
N ALA A 19 -0.26 9.15 9.66
CA ALA A 19 -1.60 9.29 9.08
C ALA A 19 -2.15 7.93 8.61
N LEU A 20 -1.34 7.11 7.95
CA LEU A 20 -1.70 5.76 7.53
C LEU A 20 -2.05 4.85 8.71
N LEU A 21 -1.27 4.86 9.78
CA LEU A 21 -1.54 4.10 11.00
C LEU A 21 -2.86 4.54 11.66
N SER A 22 -3.14 5.85 11.68
CA SER A 22 -4.41 6.38 12.18
C SER A 22 -5.59 5.85 11.37
N MET A 23 -5.56 6.00 10.05
CA MET A 23 -6.63 5.49 9.18
C MET A 23 -6.83 3.97 9.34
N ALA A 24 -5.74 3.21 9.50
CA ALA A 24 -5.81 1.77 9.71
C ALA A 24 -6.49 1.40 11.04
N ARG A 25 -6.29 2.17 12.11
CA ARG A 25 -6.97 1.95 13.40
C ARG A 25 -8.48 2.20 13.30
N ASP A 26 -8.88 3.19 12.51
CA ASP A 26 -10.28 3.53 12.33
C ASP A 26 -11.03 2.46 11.51
N HIS A 27 -10.35 1.86 10.52
CA HIS A 27 -10.98 0.98 9.53
C HIS A 27 -10.68 -0.52 9.70
N CYS A 28 -9.76 -0.92 10.58
CA CYS A 28 -9.34 -2.32 10.69
C CYS A 28 -9.43 -2.85 12.12
N TRP A 29 -9.80 -4.12 12.24
CA TRP A 29 -9.85 -4.83 13.53
C TRP A 29 -8.49 -5.38 13.99
N ASN A 30 -7.43 -5.21 13.18
CA ASN A 30 -6.08 -5.63 13.54
C ASN A 30 -5.52 -4.68 14.61
N LYS A 31 -4.71 -5.22 15.53
CA LYS A 31 -3.88 -4.36 16.37
C LYS A 31 -2.79 -3.71 15.51
N ILE A 32 -2.84 -2.40 15.36
CA ILE A 32 -1.85 -1.61 14.64
C ILE A 32 -0.81 -1.08 15.62
N SER A 33 0.40 -1.66 15.58
CA SER A 33 1.54 -1.24 16.42
C SER A 33 2.18 0.03 15.89
N ASP A 34 2.60 0.93 16.79
CA ASP A 34 3.42 2.11 16.45
C ASP A 34 4.87 1.74 16.11
N ASN A 35 5.32 0.54 16.51
CA ASN A 35 6.63 0.01 16.12
C ASN A 35 6.62 -0.35 14.63
N SER A 36 6.91 0.66 13.81
CA SER A 36 6.85 0.57 12.35
C SER A 36 8.21 0.19 11.77
N LEU A 37 8.22 -0.85 10.95
CA LEU A 37 9.33 -1.21 10.09
C LEU A 37 8.91 -1.07 8.63
N TYR A 38 9.89 -0.94 7.76
CA TYR A 38 9.66 -0.52 6.39
C TYR A 38 10.29 -1.49 5.39
N ILE A 39 9.63 -1.62 4.24
CA ILE A 39 10.18 -2.22 3.03
C ILE A 39 9.93 -1.26 1.86
N ILE A 40 10.78 -1.32 0.83
CA ILE A 40 10.59 -0.52 -0.39
C ILE A 40 10.31 -1.42 -1.59
N SER A 41 9.49 -0.95 -2.53
CA SER A 41 9.18 -1.64 -3.78
C SER A 41 9.06 -0.64 -4.93
N GLU A 42 9.49 -1.03 -6.12
CA GLU A 42 9.16 -0.30 -7.33
C GLU A 42 7.77 -0.73 -7.83
N ASP A 43 6.90 0.23 -8.11
CA ASP A 43 5.64 -0.01 -8.81
C ASP A 43 5.87 0.14 -10.32
N SER A 44 6.40 -0.92 -10.92
CA SER A 44 6.62 -0.99 -12.36
C SER A 44 5.29 -1.12 -13.10
N ASP A 45 5.21 -0.49 -14.27
CA ASP A 45 4.06 -0.69 -15.15
C ASP A 45 4.00 -2.15 -15.62
N THR A 46 2.91 -2.83 -15.32
CA THR A 46 2.68 -4.23 -15.72
C THR A 46 1.25 -4.38 -16.22
N GLU A 47 1.08 -5.14 -17.31
CA GLU A 47 -0.24 -5.50 -17.85
C GLU A 47 -0.99 -6.53 -17.00
N LEU A 48 -0.44 -6.91 -15.84
CA LEU A 48 -1.03 -7.88 -14.95
C LEU A 48 -2.27 -7.30 -14.24
N ASN A 49 -3.31 -8.13 -14.17
CA ASN A 49 -4.47 -7.85 -13.33
C ASN A 49 -4.08 -7.76 -11.84
N SER A 50 -4.94 -7.14 -11.04
CA SER A 50 -4.69 -6.87 -9.61
C SER A 50 -4.43 -8.13 -8.78
N PHE A 51 -5.10 -9.25 -9.09
CA PHE A 51 -4.91 -10.51 -8.37
C PHE A 51 -3.52 -11.10 -8.61
N ALA A 52 -3.09 -11.18 -9.87
CA ALA A 52 -1.76 -11.66 -10.23
C ALA A 52 -0.66 -10.76 -9.65
N ARG A 53 -0.86 -9.44 -9.73
CA ARG A 53 0.04 -8.43 -9.14
C ARG A 53 0.19 -8.62 -7.64
N ASN A 54 -0.90 -8.77 -6.90
CA ASN A 54 -0.86 -8.99 -5.46
C ASN A 54 -0.16 -10.29 -5.07
N LYS A 55 -0.32 -11.35 -5.85
CA LYS A 55 0.40 -12.62 -5.64
C LYS A 55 1.91 -12.44 -5.79
N ILE A 56 2.36 -11.77 -6.85
CA ILE A 56 3.80 -11.50 -7.09
C ILE A 56 4.34 -10.56 -6.02
N ARG A 57 3.65 -9.46 -5.73
CA ARG A 57 4.01 -8.51 -4.67
C ARG A 57 4.21 -9.24 -3.34
N LYS A 58 3.29 -10.15 -2.97
CA LYS A 58 3.44 -10.98 -1.77
C LYS A 58 4.71 -11.82 -1.81
N LEU A 59 4.93 -12.58 -2.88
CA LEU A 59 6.10 -13.47 -3.03
C LEU A 59 7.43 -12.72 -2.94
N VAL A 60 7.49 -11.51 -3.49
CA VAL A 60 8.68 -10.65 -3.44
C VAL A 60 8.86 -10.05 -2.04
N ASN A 61 7.79 -9.50 -1.46
CA ASN A 61 7.88 -8.79 -0.18
C ASN A 61 8.07 -9.72 1.03
N ASP A 62 7.61 -10.98 0.96
CA ASP A 62 7.86 -11.97 2.01
C ASP A 62 9.35 -12.26 2.19
N LYS A 63 10.18 -12.00 1.16
CA LYS A 63 11.64 -12.21 1.19
C LYS A 63 12.40 -10.99 1.69
N LYS A 64 11.73 -9.83 1.84
CA LYS A 64 12.39 -8.60 2.27
C LYS A 64 12.53 -8.58 3.78
N THR A 65 13.69 -8.16 4.25
CA THR A 65 13.92 -7.87 5.67
C THR A 65 13.40 -6.46 5.97
N PRO A 66 12.40 -6.29 6.85
CA PRO A 66 11.92 -4.97 7.23
C PRO A 66 12.98 -4.21 8.04
N GLN A 67 13.14 -2.92 7.77
CA GLN A 67 14.18 -2.07 8.36
C GLN A 67 13.60 -0.77 8.94
N GLN A 68 14.39 -0.04 9.71
CA GLN A 68 14.04 1.32 10.13
C GLN A 68 14.01 2.25 8.91
N LEU A 69 13.16 3.28 8.93
CA LEU A 69 13.02 4.21 7.81
C LEU A 69 14.35 4.87 7.44
N SER A 70 15.12 5.32 8.45
CA SER A 70 16.44 5.92 8.27
C SER A 70 17.41 5.03 7.47
N ALA A 71 17.33 3.71 7.64
CA ALA A 71 18.16 2.75 6.90
C ALA A 71 17.74 2.56 5.43
N LEU A 72 16.56 3.04 5.05
CA LEU A 72 16.05 3.04 3.66
C LEU A 72 16.28 4.38 2.96
N MET A 73 16.54 5.46 3.69
CA MET A 73 16.70 6.80 3.13
C MET A 73 17.76 6.91 2.04
N PRO A 74 18.95 6.26 2.12
CA PRO A 74 19.92 6.29 1.02
C PRO A 74 19.30 5.80 -0.30
N ARG A 75 18.61 4.65 -0.27
CA ARG A 75 17.96 4.06 -1.45
C ARG A 75 16.81 4.92 -1.98
N LEU A 76 16.03 5.54 -1.10
CA LEU A 76 14.95 6.44 -1.49
C LEU A 76 15.48 7.74 -2.11
N ASN A 77 16.60 8.27 -1.60
CA ASN A 77 17.25 9.46 -2.12
C ASN A 77 17.93 9.23 -3.48
N ASP A 78 18.42 8.01 -3.72
CA ASP A 78 19.01 7.60 -5.01
C ASP A 78 17.96 7.64 -6.13
N VAL A 79 16.75 7.13 -5.87
CA VAL A 79 15.67 7.08 -6.89
C VAL A 79 14.82 8.35 -6.94
N TYR A 80 15.00 9.28 -6.00
CA TYR A 80 14.11 10.42 -5.81
C TYR A 80 13.91 11.28 -7.06
N SER A 81 15.00 11.62 -7.76
CA SER A 81 14.95 12.53 -8.91
C SER A 81 14.08 12.00 -10.05
N ASP A 82 14.10 10.66 -10.20
CA ASP A 82 13.34 9.95 -11.23
C ASP A 82 11.95 9.52 -10.73
N THR A 83 11.68 9.67 -9.43
CA THR A 83 10.40 9.25 -8.83
C THR A 83 9.30 10.26 -9.18
N TYR A 84 8.18 9.75 -9.66
CA TYR A 84 6.95 10.50 -9.85
C TYR A 84 6.10 10.51 -8.57
N GLU A 85 5.96 9.37 -7.91
CA GLU A 85 5.20 9.27 -6.67
C GLU A 85 5.75 8.22 -5.71
N PHE A 86 5.56 8.47 -4.42
CA PHE A 86 5.67 7.52 -3.33
C PHE A 86 4.28 7.21 -2.79
N ASN A 87 3.93 5.93 -2.61
CA ASN A 87 2.73 5.51 -1.92
C ASN A 87 3.08 4.65 -0.70
N LEU A 88 2.38 4.86 0.41
CA LEU A 88 2.54 4.05 1.62
C LEU A 88 1.33 3.14 1.82
N TYR A 89 1.62 1.88 2.14
CA TYR A 89 0.64 0.84 2.45
C TYR A 89 1.08 0.06 3.68
N ILE A 90 0.14 -0.39 4.51
CA ILE A 90 0.45 -1.41 5.51
C ILE A 90 0.53 -2.75 4.80
N TYR A 91 1.74 -3.28 4.64
CA TYR A 91 1.95 -4.60 4.06
C TYR A 91 1.54 -5.71 5.03
N LYS A 92 1.86 -5.54 6.32
CA LYS A 92 1.55 -6.53 7.35
C LYS A 92 1.47 -5.92 8.74
N ALA A 93 0.34 -6.07 9.42
CA ALA A 93 0.17 -5.73 10.82
C ALA A 93 0.31 -6.96 11.72
N LYS A 94 1.18 -6.86 12.73
CA LYS A 94 1.31 -7.81 13.85
C LYS A 94 1.11 -7.06 15.17
N ARG A 95 0.89 -7.82 16.26
CA ARG A 95 0.66 -7.26 17.60
C ARG A 95 1.83 -6.41 18.10
N ASP A 96 3.05 -6.79 17.75
CA ASP A 96 4.32 -6.21 18.17
C ASP A 96 4.88 -5.18 17.18
N LYS A 97 4.55 -5.30 15.90
CA LYS A 97 5.06 -4.41 14.84
C LYS A 97 4.13 -4.28 13.65
N THR A 98 4.24 -3.14 12.96
CA THR A 98 3.56 -2.89 11.68
C THR A 98 4.62 -2.76 10.59
N ILE A 99 4.47 -3.50 9.50
CA ILE A 99 5.35 -3.39 8.33
C ILE A 99 4.65 -2.52 7.30
N ILE A 100 5.24 -1.36 7.02
CA ILE A 100 4.82 -0.41 6.00
C ILE A 100 5.64 -0.65 4.74
N GLU A 101 4.98 -0.76 3.60
CA GLU A 101 5.61 -0.75 2.30
C GLU A 101 5.54 0.65 1.71
N ILE A 102 6.70 1.18 1.33
CA ILE A 102 6.83 2.38 0.52
C ILE A 102 7.00 1.90 -0.92
N THR A 103 5.98 2.10 -1.76
CA THR A 103 6.13 1.90 -3.19
C THR A 103 6.55 3.21 -3.85
N TYR A 104 7.44 3.15 -4.84
CA TYR A 104 7.80 4.30 -5.66
C TYR A 104 7.53 3.98 -7.13
N ARG A 105 7.06 4.97 -7.89
CA ARG A 105 6.85 4.86 -9.33
C ARG A 105 7.74 5.86 -10.06
N ILE A 106 8.47 5.40 -11.06
CA ILE A 106 9.39 6.22 -11.84
C ILE A 106 8.63 7.01 -12.91
N LYS A 107 9.00 8.28 -13.15
CA LYS A 107 8.42 9.19 -14.16
C LYS A 107 8.34 8.57 -15.55
N ARG A 108 9.33 7.75 -15.94
CA ARG A 108 9.36 7.06 -17.25
C ARG A 108 8.17 6.12 -17.49
N TYR A 109 7.48 5.67 -16.44
CA TYR A 109 6.30 4.82 -16.55
C TYR A 109 5.01 5.60 -16.79
N TYR A 110 5.04 6.94 -16.77
CA TYR A 110 3.86 7.75 -17.03
C TYR A 110 3.75 8.16 -18.50
N GLY A 111 2.65 7.72 -19.12
CA GLY A 111 2.14 8.23 -20.39
C GLY A 111 2.90 7.78 -21.65
N TYR A 112 2.17 7.73 -22.76
CA TYR A 112 2.75 7.76 -24.10
C TYR A 112 2.90 9.21 -24.60
N ASP A 113 2.16 10.14 -24.00
CA ASP A 113 2.09 11.56 -24.36
C ASP A 113 3.38 12.32 -23.99
N ALA A 114 3.98 12.96 -24.99
CA ALA A 114 5.21 13.73 -24.86
C ALA A 114 5.00 15.02 -24.06
N GLU A 115 3.84 15.67 -24.18
CA GLU A 115 3.55 16.91 -23.45
C GLU A 115 3.46 16.64 -21.94
N TYR A 116 2.75 15.57 -21.56
CA TYR A 116 2.67 15.14 -20.17
C TYR A 116 4.05 14.77 -19.60
N LYS A 117 4.89 14.06 -20.36
CA LYS A 117 6.26 13.71 -19.94
C LYS A 117 7.11 14.93 -19.65
N GLU A 118 7.03 15.96 -20.49
CA GLU A 118 7.79 17.18 -20.26
C GLU A 118 7.29 17.94 -19.03
N MET A 119 5.97 17.94 -18.78
CA MET A 119 5.38 18.56 -17.59
C MET A 119 5.89 17.92 -16.28
N ILE A 120 6.00 16.58 -16.23
CA ILE A 120 6.36 15.84 -14.99
C ILE A 120 7.88 15.68 -14.79
N LYS A 121 8.68 15.99 -15.81
CA LYS A 121 10.15 15.79 -15.80
C LYS A 121 10.80 16.46 -14.60
N ASN A 122 10.42 17.71 -14.33
CA ASN A 122 10.98 18.53 -13.25
C ASN A 122 10.04 18.66 -12.04
N SER A 123 8.91 17.93 -12.02
CA SER A 123 8.01 17.98 -10.87
C SER A 123 8.61 17.22 -9.69
N PRO A 124 8.41 17.70 -8.45
CA PRO A 124 8.73 16.92 -7.27
C PRO A 124 7.84 15.67 -7.19
N PRO A 125 8.28 14.60 -6.51
CA PRO A 125 7.45 13.43 -6.28
C PRO A 125 6.18 13.77 -5.50
N LEU A 126 5.10 13.08 -5.83
CA LEU A 126 3.88 13.07 -5.00
C LEU A 126 4.03 12.08 -3.85
N LEU A 127 3.33 12.30 -2.74
CA LEU A 127 3.32 11.39 -1.59
C LEU A 127 1.89 11.11 -1.16
N HIS A 128 1.55 9.83 -1.12
CA HIS A 128 0.24 9.34 -0.78
C HIS A 128 0.31 8.20 0.24
N CYS A 129 -0.79 7.97 0.93
CA CYS A 129 -1.00 6.73 1.69
C CYS A 129 -2.42 6.23 1.46
N LYS A 130 -2.59 4.90 1.48
CA LYS A 130 -3.87 4.26 1.18
C LYS A 130 -4.03 3.02 2.07
N VAL A 131 -5.26 2.82 2.54
CA VAL A 131 -5.65 1.56 3.20
C VAL A 131 -6.46 0.75 2.17
N PRO A 132 -5.92 -0.38 1.65
CA PRO A 132 -6.63 -1.17 0.66
C PRO A 132 -7.83 -1.86 1.31
N ILE A 133 -9.02 -1.62 0.76
CA ILE A 133 -10.28 -2.15 1.28
C ILE A 133 -10.59 -3.47 0.54
N PRO A 134 -10.87 -4.59 1.25
CA PRO A 134 -11.22 -5.84 0.60
C PRO A 134 -12.54 -5.70 -0.14
N TYR A 135 -12.67 -6.37 -1.28
CA TYR A 135 -13.86 -6.22 -2.12
C TYR A 135 -15.16 -6.51 -1.36
N TYR A 136 -15.16 -7.43 -0.39
CA TYR A 136 -16.36 -7.79 0.38
C TYR A 136 -16.67 -6.82 1.53
N ALA A 137 -15.90 -5.76 1.73
CA ALA A 137 -16.14 -4.84 2.86
C ALA A 137 -17.53 -4.20 2.80
N HIS A 138 -18.02 -3.89 1.59
CA HIS A 138 -19.32 -3.25 1.37
C HIS A 138 -20.53 -4.09 1.82
N ILE A 139 -20.39 -5.42 1.88
CA ILE A 139 -21.45 -6.34 2.33
C ILE A 139 -21.36 -6.69 3.81
N MET A 140 -20.35 -6.19 4.53
CA MET A 140 -20.31 -6.25 5.99
C MET A 140 -21.25 -5.18 6.57
N GLN A 141 -22.55 -5.35 6.31
CA GLN A 141 -23.58 -4.48 6.84
C GLN A 141 -23.75 -4.78 8.34
N GLY A 142 -23.29 -3.87 9.20
CA GLY A 142 -23.36 -3.98 10.66
C GLY A 142 -22.55 -2.90 11.38
N LYS A 143 -22.65 -2.84 12.72
CA LYS A 143 -22.03 -1.81 13.58
C LYS A 143 -20.49 -1.78 13.55
N ASN A 144 -19.84 -2.81 13.00
CA ASN A 144 -18.37 -2.87 12.91
C ASN A 144 -17.94 -3.07 11.44
N LYS A 145 -17.82 -1.95 10.71
CA LYS A 145 -17.35 -1.88 9.30
C LYS A 145 -15.85 -2.17 9.15
N GLN A 146 -15.22 -2.75 10.17
CA GLN A 146 -13.79 -3.00 10.21
C GLN A 146 -13.44 -4.27 9.44
N PHE A 147 -12.26 -4.31 8.85
CA PHE A 147 -11.76 -5.47 8.11
C PHE A 147 -10.33 -5.85 8.51
N ASN A 148 -9.89 -7.02 8.04
CA ASN A 148 -8.53 -7.50 8.26
C ASN A 148 -7.57 -6.76 7.32
N ILE A 149 -6.71 -5.89 7.83
CA ILE A 149 -5.72 -5.18 6.99
C ILE A 149 -4.75 -6.14 6.30
N ASN A 150 -4.53 -7.32 6.86
CA ASN A 150 -3.68 -8.35 6.27
C ASN A 150 -4.40 -9.15 5.16
N TRP A 151 -5.60 -8.76 4.72
CA TRP A 151 -6.41 -9.54 3.78
C TRP A 151 -5.68 -9.84 2.46
N GLU A 152 -4.84 -8.91 1.99
CA GLU A 152 -4.04 -9.11 0.76
C GLU A 152 -3.03 -10.25 0.88
N LEU A 153 -2.72 -10.70 2.11
CA LEU A 153 -1.85 -11.84 2.39
C LEU A 153 -2.60 -13.18 2.45
N TYR A 154 -3.90 -13.20 2.14
CA TYR A 154 -4.78 -14.37 2.16
C TYR A 154 -4.79 -15.14 3.49
N PRO A 155 -5.07 -14.47 4.63
CA PRO A 155 -5.28 -15.17 5.89
C PRO A 155 -6.56 -16.04 5.83
N ILE A 156 -6.65 -17.03 6.72
CA ILE A 156 -7.75 -18.02 6.69
C ILE A 156 -9.12 -17.35 6.80
N ASP A 157 -9.26 -16.31 7.62
CA ASP A 157 -10.51 -15.55 7.76
C ASP A 157 -10.92 -14.88 6.45
N HIS A 158 -9.96 -14.37 5.67
CA HIS A 158 -10.21 -13.83 4.34
C HIS A 158 -10.76 -14.93 3.42
N VAL A 159 -10.09 -16.09 3.35
CA VAL A 159 -10.50 -17.24 2.51
C VAL A 159 -11.92 -17.71 2.86
N LEU A 160 -12.25 -17.82 4.15
CA LEU A 160 -13.59 -18.20 4.59
C LEU A 160 -14.63 -17.15 4.17
N ARG A 161 -14.35 -15.85 4.36
CA ARG A 161 -15.24 -14.76 3.93
C ARG A 161 -15.46 -14.77 2.41
N LEU A 162 -14.43 -15.04 1.62
CA LEU A 162 -14.53 -15.23 0.16
C LEU A 162 -15.44 -16.41 -0.21
N PHE A 163 -15.30 -17.54 0.49
CA PHE A 163 -16.09 -18.74 0.26
C PHE A 163 -17.58 -18.48 0.53
N TRP A 164 -17.92 -17.89 1.68
CA TRP A 164 -19.29 -17.52 2.03
C TRP A 164 -19.88 -16.50 1.07
N HIS A 165 -19.09 -15.52 0.62
CA HIS A 165 -19.50 -14.57 -0.41
C HIS A 165 -19.91 -15.28 -1.71
N ARG A 166 -19.05 -16.17 -2.23
CA ARG A 166 -19.33 -16.92 -3.46
C ARG A 166 -20.57 -17.79 -3.34
N LEU A 167 -20.80 -18.41 -2.19
CA LEU A 167 -22.02 -19.19 -1.94
C LEU A 167 -23.26 -18.29 -1.98
N LYS A 168 -23.28 -17.17 -1.26
CA LYS A 168 -24.43 -16.25 -1.24
C LYS A 168 -24.81 -15.77 -2.65
N TYR A 169 -23.83 -15.39 -3.47
CA TYR A 169 -24.09 -14.97 -4.85
C TYR A 169 -24.58 -16.10 -5.76
N LYS A 170 -24.10 -17.33 -5.56
CA LYS A 170 -24.63 -18.49 -6.29
C LYS A 170 -26.10 -18.73 -5.95
N PHE A 171 -26.47 -18.71 -4.67
CA PHE A 171 -27.86 -18.92 -4.25
C PHE A 171 -28.80 -17.79 -4.68
N HIS A 172 -28.33 -16.54 -4.77
CA HIS A 172 -29.12 -15.41 -5.30
C HIS A 172 -29.40 -15.50 -6.81
N ARG A 173 -28.77 -16.43 -7.53
CA ARG A 173 -28.97 -16.64 -8.97
C ARG A 173 -29.94 -17.78 -9.29
N PHE A 174 -30.42 -18.49 -8.25
CA PHE A 174 -31.33 -19.63 -8.34
C PHE A 174 -32.70 -19.37 -7.70
N PHE A 175 -32.94 -18.15 -7.22
CA PHE A 175 -34.23 -17.60 -6.79
C PHE A 175 -34.41 -16.25 -7.48
#